data_AF-A0A7C9DE58-F1
#
_entry.id   AF-A0A7C9DE58-F1
#
_cell.length_a   1.000
_cell.length_b   1.000
_cell.length_c   1.000
_cell.angle_alpha   90.00
_cell.angle_beta   90.00
_cell.angle_gamma   90.00
#
_symmetry.space_group_name_H-M   'P 1'
#
loop_
_entity.id
_entity.type
_entity.pdbx_description
1 polymer ?
#
loop_
_entity_poly.entity_id
_entity_poly.type
_entity_poly.pdbx_seq_one_letter_code
_entity_poly.pdbx_strand_id
1 'polypeptide(L)'
;LAKDIAENNHRSRVLVVCSEITSVICFRGPTETQMDSMVGRALFGDGAGAVIVGADPGESIEKPIFQLVWTAQTIIPDSEEAVLGQLRETGLSVRLRKDVPALISENIDNIMVEAFKQVEISDWNSIFWIPHPGGPAILDQIEDKLGLKRNIQHYQACTERIWKHVQCFCNIYFG
;
A
#
# COMPACT_ATOMS: atom_id res chain seq x y z
N LEU A 1 -2.07 -9.94 -9.94
CA LEU A 1 -1.00 -10.15 -10.94
C LEU A 1 0.00 -11.23 -10.55
N ALA A 2 0.95 -11.00 -9.62
CA ALA A 2 1.98 -12.01 -9.32
C ALA A 2 1.40 -13.33 -8.77
N LYS A 3 0.35 -13.23 -7.94
CA LYS A 3 -0.47 -14.37 -7.50
C LYS A 3 -0.99 -15.18 -8.69
N ASP A 4 -1.72 -14.52 -9.60
CA ASP A 4 -2.34 -15.18 -10.75
C ASP A 4 -1.32 -15.81 -11.69
N ILE A 5 -0.19 -15.14 -11.93
CA ILE A 5 0.90 -15.70 -12.75
C ILE A 5 1.49 -16.94 -12.08
N ALA A 6 1.78 -16.85 -10.78
CA ALA A 6 2.41 -17.94 -10.02
C ALA A 6 1.51 -19.17 -9.90
N GLU A 7 0.21 -18.98 -9.64
CA GLU A 7 -0.76 -20.06 -9.42
C GLU A 7 -1.22 -20.71 -10.73
N ASN A 8 -1.35 -19.94 -11.82
CA ASN A 8 -1.82 -20.49 -13.10
C ASN A 8 -0.70 -21.09 -13.96
N ASN A 9 0.57 -21.00 -13.55
CA ASN A 9 1.71 -21.56 -14.28
C ASN A 9 2.54 -22.45 -13.35
N HIS A 10 2.41 -23.78 -13.54
CA HIS A 10 3.07 -24.76 -12.68
C HIS A 10 4.60 -24.54 -12.63
N ARG A 11 5.17 -24.56 -11.40
CA ARG A 11 6.61 -24.33 -11.10
C ARG A 11 7.16 -22.95 -11.50
N SER A 12 6.30 -21.98 -11.82
CA SER A 12 6.76 -20.63 -12.10
C SER A 12 7.29 -19.95 -10.82
N ARG A 13 8.30 -19.10 -11.01
CA ARG A 13 8.83 -18.19 -9.98
C ARG A 13 8.86 -16.79 -10.59
N VAL A 14 8.13 -15.88 -9.96
CA VAL A 14 7.92 -14.51 -10.43
C VAL A 14 8.76 -13.58 -9.57
N LEU A 15 9.74 -12.90 -10.18
CA LEU A 15 10.44 -11.80 -9.55
C LEU A 15 9.59 -10.53 -9.72
N VAL A 16 9.15 -9.95 -8.61
CA VAL A 16 8.46 -8.66 -8.59
C VAL A 16 9.43 -7.64 -8.02
N VAL A 17 9.61 -6.52 -8.74
CA VAL A 17 10.47 -5.42 -8.32
C VAL A 17 9.66 -4.13 -8.36
N CYS A 18 9.67 -3.39 -7.24
CA CYS A 18 9.18 -2.03 -7.16
C CYS A 18 10.38 -1.12 -6.93
N SER A 19 10.55 -0.09 -7.75
CA SER A 19 11.62 0.91 -7.61
C SER A 19 11.03 2.29 -7.84
N GLU A 20 11.10 3.11 -6.80
CA GLU A 20 10.54 4.45 -6.74
C GLU A 20 11.70 5.43 -6.57
N ILE A 21 11.92 6.31 -7.56
CA ILE A 21 12.94 7.36 -7.52
C ILE A 21 12.23 8.71 -7.65
N THR A 22 11.60 9.12 -6.55
CA THR A 22 10.76 10.31 -6.47
C THR A 22 11.59 11.59 -6.44
N SER A 23 12.84 11.52 -5.97
CA SER A 23 13.80 12.63 -5.95
C SER A 23 14.11 13.19 -7.33
N VAL A 24 14.05 12.37 -8.38
CA VAL A 24 14.35 12.80 -9.76
C VAL A 24 13.10 13.27 -10.48
N ILE A 25 11.97 12.63 -10.22
CA ILE A 25 10.75 12.79 -11.03
C ILE A 25 9.82 13.87 -10.45
N CYS A 26 9.82 14.06 -9.12
CA CYS A 26 8.89 14.93 -8.41
C CYS A 26 9.55 16.18 -7.78
N PHE A 27 10.88 16.24 -7.71
CA PHE A 27 11.58 17.31 -7.02
C PHE A 27 11.57 18.62 -7.83
N ARG A 28 11.10 19.69 -7.19
CA ARG A 28 11.06 21.05 -7.74
C ARG A 28 11.30 22.08 -6.63
N GLY A 29 11.64 23.32 -6.99
CA GLY A 29 11.75 24.43 -6.05
C GLY A 29 10.41 24.76 -5.36
N PRO A 30 10.41 25.29 -4.12
CA PRO A 30 9.18 25.69 -3.43
C PRO A 30 8.54 26.92 -4.11
N THR A 31 7.21 26.94 -4.13
CA THR A 31 6.41 28.08 -4.61
C THR A 31 5.24 28.27 -3.65
N GLU A 32 4.93 29.52 -3.28
CA GLU A 32 3.88 29.84 -2.29
C GLU A 32 2.48 29.39 -2.72
N THR A 33 2.26 29.24 -4.04
CA THR A 33 0.99 28.81 -4.63
C THR A 33 0.78 27.29 -4.61
N GLN A 34 1.79 26.49 -4.24
CA GLN A 34 1.74 25.02 -4.29
C GLN A 34 2.09 24.37 -2.95
N MET A 35 1.45 24.83 -1.87
CA MET A 35 1.65 24.30 -0.52
C MET A 35 1.44 22.79 -0.43
N ASP A 36 0.45 22.22 -1.11
CA ASP A 36 0.17 20.77 -1.10
C ASP A 36 1.31 19.96 -1.76
N SER A 37 2.03 20.55 -2.72
CA SER A 37 3.22 19.94 -3.32
C SER A 37 4.37 19.81 -2.31
N MET A 38 4.44 20.70 -1.30
CA MET A 38 5.47 20.61 -0.26
C MET A 38 5.24 19.44 0.69
N VAL A 39 3.98 19.10 0.99
CA VAL A 39 3.64 17.90 1.78
C VAL A 39 4.14 16.65 1.06
N GLY A 40 3.88 16.53 -0.25
CA GLY A 40 4.41 15.43 -1.05
C GLY A 40 5.93 15.34 -0.98
N ARG A 41 6.66 16.46 -1.04
CA ARG A 41 8.14 16.46 -0.94
C ARG A 41 8.68 16.03 0.42
N ALA A 42 7.93 16.27 1.50
CA ALA A 42 8.31 15.81 2.83
C ALA A 42 8.03 14.32 3.05
N LEU A 43 7.08 13.75 2.29
CA LEU A 43 6.65 12.37 2.42
C LEU A 43 7.38 11.41 1.46
N PHE A 44 7.67 11.86 0.23
CA PHE A 44 8.26 11.00 -0.78
C PHE A 44 9.77 10.84 -0.58
N GLY A 45 10.22 9.59 -0.58
CA GLY A 45 11.62 9.21 -0.59
C GLY A 45 11.92 8.27 -1.76
N ASP A 46 13.19 7.94 -1.92
CA ASP A 46 13.64 6.95 -2.89
C ASP A 46 13.76 5.57 -2.23
N GLY A 47 13.41 4.52 -2.95
CA GLY A 47 13.49 3.16 -2.43
C GLY A 47 13.23 2.11 -3.49
N ALA A 48 13.76 0.91 -3.26
CA ALA A 48 13.48 -0.26 -4.08
C ALA A 48 13.27 -1.49 -3.21
N GLY A 49 12.38 -2.37 -3.65
CA GLY A 49 12.09 -3.65 -3.01
C GLY A 49 11.87 -4.73 -4.05
N ALA A 50 12.22 -5.97 -3.70
CA ALA A 50 12.03 -7.13 -4.57
C ALA A 50 11.50 -8.33 -3.78
N VAL A 51 10.64 -9.11 -4.41
CA VAL A 51 10.11 -10.37 -3.87
C VAL A 51 10.11 -11.46 -4.93
N ILE A 52 10.27 -12.70 -4.48
CA ILE A 52 10.07 -13.89 -5.30
C ILE A 52 8.75 -14.51 -4.89
N VAL A 53 7.82 -14.63 -5.84
CA VAL A 53 6.50 -15.24 -5.65
C VAL A 53 6.43 -16.53 -6.45
N GLY A 54 5.91 -17.60 -5.85
CA GLY A 54 5.74 -18.89 -6.51
C GLY A 54 4.65 -19.70 -5.82
N ALA A 55 4.03 -20.61 -6.58
CA ALA A 55 3.20 -21.67 -6.05
C ALA A 55 4.02 -22.97 -5.87
N ASP A 56 3.54 -23.86 -5.00
CA ASP A 56 4.14 -25.17 -4.71
C ASP A 56 5.65 -25.06 -4.36
N PRO A 57 5.97 -24.57 -3.15
CA PRO A 57 7.36 -24.40 -2.75
C PRO A 57 8.06 -25.76 -2.61
N GLY A 58 9.28 -25.87 -3.12
CA GLY A 58 10.10 -27.07 -2.99
C GLY A 58 10.60 -27.25 -1.55
N GLU A 59 10.18 -28.32 -0.89
CA GLU A 59 10.34 -28.56 0.57
C GLU A 59 11.79 -28.49 1.10
N SER A 60 12.80 -28.70 0.25
CA SER A 60 14.20 -28.79 0.66
C SER A 60 15.00 -27.48 0.58
N ILE A 61 14.55 -26.50 -0.21
CA ILE A 61 15.32 -25.27 -0.51
C ILE A 61 14.50 -24.03 -0.20
N GLU A 62 13.22 -24.02 -0.57
CA GLU A 62 12.39 -22.83 -0.48
C GLU A 62 11.74 -22.75 0.89
N LYS A 63 11.81 -21.56 1.49
CA LYS A 63 11.23 -21.28 2.81
C LYS A 63 10.14 -20.22 2.65
N PRO A 64 8.87 -20.63 2.54
CA PRO A 64 7.76 -19.69 2.45
C PRO A 64 7.74 -18.76 3.67
N ILE A 65 7.58 -17.46 3.42
CA ILE A 65 7.51 -16.44 4.47
C ILE A 65 6.04 -16.01 4.68
N PHE A 66 5.31 -15.82 3.58
CA PHE A 66 3.89 -15.47 3.56
C PHE A 66 3.19 -16.21 2.43
N GLN A 67 1.86 -16.29 2.51
CA GLN A 67 1.00 -16.83 1.46
C GLN A 67 0.01 -15.76 1.00
N LEU A 68 -0.14 -15.60 -0.31
CA LEU A 68 -1.11 -14.69 -0.92
C LEU A 68 -2.45 -15.42 -1.03
N VAL A 69 -3.29 -15.36 0.00
CA VAL A 69 -4.56 -16.09 0.02
C VAL A 69 -5.57 -15.46 -0.94
N TRP A 70 -5.73 -14.13 -0.85
CA TRP A 70 -6.73 -13.39 -1.59
C TRP A 70 -6.27 -11.96 -1.86
N THR A 71 -6.77 -11.35 -2.93
CA THR A 71 -6.46 -9.96 -3.32
C THR A 71 -7.71 -9.29 -3.88
N ALA A 72 -7.94 -8.03 -3.53
CA ALA A 72 -8.89 -7.17 -4.21
C ALA A 72 -8.43 -5.73 -4.31
N GLN A 73 -9.20 -4.99 -5.09
CA GLN A 73 -9.03 -3.61 -5.42
C GLN A 73 -10.41 -2.97 -5.55
N THR A 74 -10.52 -1.72 -5.12
CA THR A 74 -11.71 -0.90 -5.34
C THR A 74 -11.32 0.54 -5.66
N ILE A 75 -12.28 1.30 -6.16
CA ILE A 75 -12.19 2.74 -6.39
C ILE A 75 -13.20 3.40 -5.46
N ILE A 76 -12.74 4.35 -4.65
CA ILE A 76 -13.60 5.09 -3.72
C ILE A 76 -14.48 6.06 -4.54
N PRO A 77 -15.82 6.07 -4.36
CA PRO A 77 -16.69 7.06 -5.00
C PRO A 77 -16.29 8.50 -4.64
N ASP A 78 -16.52 9.45 -5.56
CA ASP A 78 -16.24 10.88 -5.38
C ASP A 78 -14.76 11.19 -5.02
N SER A 79 -13.86 10.27 -5.35
CA SER A 79 -12.42 10.42 -5.12
C SER A 79 -11.68 11.10 -6.28
N GLU A 80 -12.40 11.67 -7.26
CA GLU A 80 -11.74 12.26 -8.42
C GLU A 80 -10.74 13.35 -7.99
N GLU A 81 -9.55 13.28 -8.58
CA GLU A 81 -8.43 14.18 -8.28
C GLU A 81 -7.95 14.17 -6.81
N ALA A 82 -8.41 13.24 -5.97
CA ALA A 82 -7.98 13.14 -4.57
C ALA A 82 -6.46 12.92 -4.47
N VAL A 83 -5.92 12.05 -5.32
CA VAL A 83 -4.48 11.86 -5.53
C VAL A 83 -4.22 11.94 -7.02
N LEU A 84 -3.57 13.01 -7.48
CA LEU A 84 -3.39 13.27 -8.90
C LEU A 84 -1.91 13.45 -9.26
N GLY A 85 -1.42 12.61 -10.16
CA GLY A 85 -0.11 12.76 -10.81
C GLY A 85 -0.27 13.27 -12.23
N GLN A 86 0.33 14.42 -12.56
CA GLN A 86 0.33 14.98 -13.91
C GLN A 86 1.75 15.08 -14.45
N LEU A 87 2.08 14.30 -15.48
CA LEU A 87 3.36 14.42 -16.16
C LEU A 87 3.36 15.68 -17.04
N ARG A 88 4.36 16.53 -16.83
CA ARG A 88 4.55 17.79 -17.56
C ARG A 88 6.00 17.85 -18.05
N GLU A 89 6.30 18.82 -18.91
CA GLU A 89 7.67 19.09 -19.37
C GLU A 89 8.65 19.34 -18.21
N THR A 90 8.13 19.86 -17.09
CA THR A 90 8.91 20.13 -15.89
C THR A 90 9.05 18.90 -14.96
N GLY A 91 8.61 17.70 -15.37
CA GLY A 91 8.56 16.47 -14.55
C GLY A 91 7.15 16.08 -14.07
N LEU A 92 7.06 15.21 -13.07
CA LEU A 92 5.77 14.79 -12.49
C LEU A 92 5.28 15.79 -11.45
N SER A 93 4.07 16.31 -11.63
CA SER A 93 3.40 17.18 -10.67
C SER A 93 2.39 16.36 -9.88
N VAL A 94 2.65 16.15 -8.59
CA VAL A 94 1.74 15.46 -7.68
C VAL A 94 0.90 16.48 -6.92
N ARG A 95 -0.42 16.30 -6.91
CA ARG A 95 -1.37 17.04 -6.07
C ARG A 95 -2.11 16.06 -5.18
N LEU A 96 -2.25 16.43 -3.91
CA LEU A 96 -2.97 15.65 -2.90
C LEU A 96 -4.05 16.54 -2.31
N ARG A 97 -5.31 16.10 -2.39
CA ARG A 97 -6.41 16.76 -1.67
C ARG A 97 -6.24 16.52 -0.17
N LYS A 98 -6.61 17.51 0.65
CA LYS A 98 -6.45 17.45 2.11
C LYS A 98 -7.40 16.48 2.79
N ASP A 99 -8.48 16.10 2.11
CA ASP A 99 -9.53 15.20 2.60
C ASP A 99 -9.26 13.72 2.28
N VAL A 100 -8.14 13.39 1.62
CA VAL A 100 -7.74 11.99 1.34
C VAL A 100 -7.79 11.09 2.60
N PRO A 101 -7.29 11.50 3.78
CA PRO A 101 -7.40 10.67 4.98
C PRO A 101 -8.84 10.36 5.37
N ALA A 102 -9.74 11.36 5.29
CA ALA A 102 -11.15 11.21 5.62
C ALA A 102 -11.86 10.31 4.62
N LEU A 103 -11.61 10.49 3.31
CA LEU A 103 -12.15 9.64 2.25
C LEU A 103 -11.78 8.16 2.47
N ILE A 104 -10.53 7.86 2.82
CA ILE A 104 -10.11 6.49 3.11
C ILE A 104 -10.81 5.97 4.37
N SER A 105 -10.79 6.75 5.47
CA SER A 105 -11.37 6.36 6.75
C SER A 105 -12.88 6.11 6.67
N GLU A 106 -13.62 6.88 5.87
CA GLU A 106 -15.06 6.67 5.71
C GLU A 106 -15.41 5.39 4.97
N ASN A 107 -14.53 4.92 4.08
CA ASN A 107 -14.77 3.76 3.23
C ASN A 107 -14.08 2.47 3.71
N ILE A 108 -13.05 2.56 4.55
CA ILE A 108 -12.20 1.41 4.91
C ILE A 108 -12.96 0.25 5.57
N ASP A 109 -13.97 0.54 6.39
CA ASP A 109 -14.74 -0.52 7.07
C ASP A 109 -15.50 -1.40 6.07
N ASN A 110 -16.21 -0.78 5.13
CA ASN A 110 -16.91 -1.50 4.06
C ASN A 110 -15.94 -2.30 3.18
N ILE A 111 -14.79 -1.71 2.84
CA ILE A 111 -13.75 -2.36 2.04
C ILE A 111 -13.21 -3.60 2.76
N MET A 112 -12.97 -3.51 4.06
CA MET A 112 -12.49 -4.62 4.88
C MET A 112 -13.54 -5.72 4.98
N VAL A 113 -14.81 -5.38 5.21
CA VAL A 113 -15.91 -6.37 5.24
C VAL A 113 -16.03 -7.09 3.91
N GLU A 114 -15.97 -6.38 2.79
CA GLU A 114 -16.03 -6.99 1.45
C GLU A 114 -14.80 -7.87 1.18
N ALA A 115 -13.62 -7.39 1.55
CA ALA A 115 -12.35 -8.09 1.34
C ALA A 115 -12.26 -9.41 2.11
N PHE A 116 -12.67 -9.40 3.37
CA PHE A 116 -12.58 -10.55 4.26
C PHE A 116 -13.81 -11.45 4.22
N LYS A 117 -14.82 -11.11 3.41
CA LYS A 117 -16.05 -11.91 3.25
C LYS A 117 -15.77 -13.37 2.87
N GLN A 118 -14.72 -13.62 2.08
CA GLN A 118 -14.33 -14.97 1.63
C GLN A 118 -13.56 -15.79 2.67
N VAL A 119 -13.03 -15.13 3.71
CA VAL A 119 -12.17 -15.74 4.73
C VAL A 119 -12.80 -15.74 6.12
N GLU A 120 -14.06 -15.27 6.25
CA GLU A 120 -14.88 -15.29 7.47
C GLU A 120 -14.23 -14.62 8.70
N ILE A 121 -13.35 -13.64 8.47
CA ILE A 121 -12.73 -12.83 9.53
C ILE A 121 -13.53 -11.54 9.72
N SER A 122 -13.87 -11.24 10.98
CA SER A 122 -14.59 -10.01 11.35
C SER A 122 -13.92 -9.22 12.49
N ASP A 123 -12.94 -9.81 13.19
CA ASP A 123 -12.14 -9.10 14.19
C ASP A 123 -10.84 -8.58 13.57
N TRP A 124 -10.81 -7.29 13.28
CA TRP A 124 -9.65 -6.59 12.72
C TRP A 124 -8.43 -6.60 13.64
N ASN A 125 -8.60 -6.82 14.95
CA ASN A 125 -7.49 -6.92 15.90
C ASN A 125 -6.85 -8.32 15.95
N SER A 126 -7.48 -9.32 15.32
CA SER A 126 -6.97 -10.70 15.28
C SER A 126 -5.95 -10.94 14.16
N ILE A 127 -5.84 -9.99 13.22
CA ILE A 127 -4.94 -10.06 12.05
C ILE A 127 -3.73 -9.13 12.21
N PHE A 128 -2.66 -9.43 11.48
CA PHE A 128 -1.52 -8.52 11.34
C PHE A 128 -1.81 -7.49 10.24
N TRP A 129 -1.26 -6.28 10.40
CA TRP A 129 -1.56 -5.14 9.53
C TRP A 129 -0.33 -4.66 8.77
N ILE A 130 -0.51 -4.37 7.48
CA ILE A 130 0.52 -3.84 6.58
C ILE A 130 -0.05 -2.68 5.75
N PRO A 131 -0.39 -1.54 6.38
CA PRO A 131 -0.91 -0.41 5.63
C PRO A 131 0.22 0.29 4.85
N HIS A 132 -0.10 0.80 3.65
CA HIS A 132 0.81 1.71 2.96
C HIS A 132 0.92 3.04 3.75
N PRO A 133 2.13 3.47 4.18
CA PRO A 133 2.29 4.67 4.99
C PRO A 133 2.31 5.94 4.13
N GLY A 134 1.23 6.20 3.39
CA GLY A 134 1.13 7.37 2.51
C GLY A 134 1.12 8.72 3.26
N GLY A 135 0.80 8.70 4.56
CA GLY A 135 0.91 9.84 5.46
C GLY A 135 0.43 9.47 6.87
N PRO A 136 0.96 10.10 7.93
CA PRO A 136 0.63 9.73 9.31
C PRO A 136 -0.86 9.87 9.62
N ALA A 137 -1.51 10.93 9.11
CA ALA A 137 -2.94 11.17 9.31
C ALA A 137 -3.84 10.07 8.73
N ILE A 138 -3.41 9.36 7.69
CA ILE A 138 -4.17 8.23 7.13
C ILE A 138 -4.14 7.05 8.11
N LEU A 139 -2.96 6.75 8.66
CA LEU A 139 -2.79 5.65 9.60
C LEU A 139 -3.58 5.90 10.88
N ASP A 140 -3.48 7.11 11.44
CA ASP A 140 -4.23 7.50 12.65
C ASP A 140 -5.74 7.35 12.44
N GLN A 141 -6.28 7.83 11.31
CA GLN A 141 -7.71 7.74 11.04
C GLN A 141 -8.20 6.31 10.72
N ILE A 142 -7.34 5.45 10.17
CA ILE A 142 -7.67 4.02 9.99
C ILE A 142 -7.69 3.31 11.35
N GLU A 143 -6.68 3.57 12.19
CA GLU A 143 -6.61 3.02 13.55
C GLU A 143 -7.86 3.39 14.35
N ASP A 144 -8.23 4.68 14.34
CA ASP A 144 -9.40 5.19 15.06
C ASP A 144 -10.71 4.61 14.51
N LYS A 145 -10.88 4.56 13.19
CA LYS A 145 -12.11 4.09 12.55
C LYS A 145 -12.38 2.60 12.81
N LEU A 146 -11.35 1.78 12.70
CA LEU A 146 -11.46 0.33 12.86
C LEU A 146 -11.29 -0.12 14.31
N GLY A 147 -11.03 0.81 15.25
CA GLY A 147 -10.82 0.50 16.65
C GLY A 147 -9.61 -0.43 16.86
N LEU A 148 -8.53 -0.20 16.11
CA LEU A 148 -7.32 -1.02 16.22
C LEU A 148 -6.60 -0.72 17.54
N LYS A 149 -6.23 -1.77 18.26
CA LYS A 149 -5.42 -1.67 19.47
C LYS A 149 -4.01 -1.25 19.06
N ARG A 150 -3.47 -0.23 19.73
CA ARG A 150 -2.05 0.15 19.66
C ARG A 150 -1.16 -0.93 20.28
N ASN A 151 -1.03 -2.06 19.60
CA ASN A 151 0.06 -2.97 19.82
C ASN A 151 1.20 -2.57 18.90
N ILE A 152 2.22 -1.96 19.50
CA ILE A 152 3.50 -1.58 18.88
C ILE A 152 4.10 -2.71 18.02
N GLN A 153 3.77 -3.97 18.34
CA GLN A 153 4.20 -5.16 17.60
C GLN A 153 3.67 -5.25 16.16
N HIS A 154 2.49 -4.72 15.83
CA HIS A 154 1.93 -4.83 14.47
C HIS A 154 2.56 -3.81 13.50
N TYR A 155 2.80 -2.58 13.93
CA TYR A 155 3.41 -1.55 13.09
C TYR A 155 4.94 -1.68 12.98
N GLN A 156 5.63 -1.99 14.08
CA GLN A 156 7.10 -2.09 14.09
C GLN A 156 7.62 -3.39 13.48
N ALA A 157 6.96 -4.54 13.71
CA ALA A 157 7.38 -5.77 13.06
C ALA A 157 7.19 -5.71 11.55
N CYS A 158 6.16 -4.99 11.06
CA CYS A 158 6.00 -4.75 9.64
C CYS A 158 7.04 -3.77 9.12
N THR A 159 7.22 -2.59 9.69
CA THR A 159 8.26 -1.67 9.21
C THR A 159 9.67 -2.30 9.25
N GLU A 160 10.08 -2.99 10.31
CA GLU A 160 11.39 -3.66 10.37
C GLU A 160 11.53 -4.91 9.49
N ARG A 161 10.46 -5.70 9.27
CA ARG A 161 10.50 -6.86 8.37
C ARG A 161 10.27 -6.50 6.90
N ILE A 162 9.51 -5.45 6.58
CA ILE A 162 9.29 -4.92 5.22
C ILE A 162 10.61 -4.44 4.63
N TRP A 163 11.48 -3.79 5.42
CA TRP A 163 12.85 -3.46 4.98
C TRP A 163 13.72 -4.68 4.67
N LYS A 164 13.35 -5.87 5.17
CA LYS A 164 14.07 -7.12 4.90
C LYS A 164 13.40 -7.93 3.78
N HIS A 165 12.09 -8.18 3.81
CA HIS A 165 11.38 -9.09 2.92
C HIS A 165 9.94 -8.56 2.64
N VAL A 166 9.64 -8.10 1.42
CA VAL A 166 8.38 -7.39 1.06
C VAL A 166 7.17 -8.35 0.83
N GLN A 167 5.95 -7.82 0.99
CA GLN A 167 4.71 -8.50 1.44
C GLN A 167 3.43 -8.21 0.59
N CYS A 168 2.29 -8.77 1.03
CA CYS A 168 0.93 -8.76 0.43
C CYS A 168 0.28 -7.37 0.36
N PHE A 169 -0.50 -7.11 -0.71
CA PHE A 169 -1.09 -5.80 -1.05
C PHE A 169 -2.63 -5.83 -1.06
N CYS A 170 -3.26 -4.89 -0.35
CA CYS A 170 -4.59 -4.39 -0.71
C CYS A 170 -4.36 -2.98 -1.26
N ASN A 171 -4.50 -2.81 -2.58
CA ASN A 171 -4.26 -1.52 -3.21
C ASN A 171 -5.59 -0.76 -3.31
N ILE A 172 -5.69 0.35 -2.58
CA ILE A 172 -6.74 1.35 -2.78
C ILE A 172 -6.24 2.26 -3.90
N TYR A 173 -7.00 2.35 -4.99
CA TYR A 173 -6.72 3.30 -6.07
C TYR A 173 -7.74 4.43 -6.02
N PHE A 174 -7.29 5.63 -6.33
CA PHE A 174 -8.13 6.81 -6.51
C PHE A 174 -8.49 6.90 -7.98
N GLY A 175 -9.79 6.98 -8.28
CA GLY A 175 -10.35 7.09 -9.63
C GLY A 175 -10.36 8.51 -10.15
#